data_AF-A0A1M5WLA5-F1
#
_entry.id   AF-A0A1M5WLA5-F1
#
_cell.length_a   1.000
_cell.length_b   1.000
_cell.length_c   1.000
_cell.angle_alpha   90.00
_cell.angle_beta   90.00
_cell.angle_gamma   90.00
#
_symmetry.space_group_name_H-M   'P 1'
#
loop_
_entity.id
_entity.type
_entity.pdbx_description
1 polymer ?
#
loop_
_entity_poly.entity_id
_entity_poly.type
_entity_poly.pdbx_seq_one_letter_code
_entity_poly.pdbx_strand_id
1 'polypeptide(L)'
;MKQIFFFILTLMLLGCNDSDKKLDKNLKEVFEKSKEEKKPRDKFPTYIKIDTFYTKPSHFNDLIVGNSKVSDSLSSACSCDNNVKNNSIKIQIKTAIPTKNKLNTLPKDHVDRYNKLKGLYTPSLNPLSFEGQLKYINFELKDSTVLKANVISRSTELEYNGKDFKKDTVNQYQIKISRFKYHNASRVYGEFKIIVQEGFGFNPNDTIIRGSFQCMNWKINEEESIKNYKF
;
A
#
# COMPACT_ATOMS: atom_id res chain seq x y z
N MET A 1 -11.43 -50.61 64.82
CA MET A 1 -12.48 -50.69 63.76
C MET A 1 -13.56 -49.66 64.06
N LYS A 2 -14.05 -48.94 63.05
CA LYS A 2 -15.20 -48.00 63.06
C LYS A 2 -15.01 -46.49 63.32
N GLN A 3 -13.80 -45.91 63.28
CA GLN A 3 -13.67 -44.44 63.30
C GLN A 3 -12.87 -43.78 62.16
N ILE A 4 -12.06 -44.53 61.41
CA ILE A 4 -11.32 -43.97 60.26
C ILE A 4 -12.09 -44.11 58.94
N PHE A 5 -13.11 -44.98 58.88
CA PHE A 5 -13.86 -45.23 57.64
C PHE A 5 -14.94 -44.17 57.33
N PHE A 6 -15.29 -43.30 58.28
CA PHE A 6 -16.34 -42.28 58.08
C PHE A 6 -15.81 -40.98 57.48
N PHE A 7 -14.50 -40.74 57.53
CA PHE A 7 -13.87 -39.51 57.01
C PHE A 7 -13.58 -39.57 55.50
N ILE A 8 -13.38 -40.77 54.93
CA ILE A 8 -13.09 -40.92 53.50
C ILE A 8 -14.39 -40.94 52.67
N LEU A 9 -15.52 -41.36 53.25
CA LEU A 9 -16.80 -41.41 52.53
C LEU A 9 -17.52 -40.05 52.44
N THR A 10 -17.18 -39.09 53.30
CA THR A 10 -17.74 -37.73 53.25
C THR A 10 -17.03 -36.80 52.27
N LEU A 11 -15.78 -37.11 51.88
CA LEU A 11 -15.02 -36.34 50.89
C LEU A 11 -15.41 -36.64 49.43
N MET A 12 -16.15 -37.72 49.17
CA MET A 12 -16.62 -38.09 47.82
C MET A 12 -18.00 -37.51 47.45
N LEU A 13 -18.73 -36.89 48.39
CA LEU A 13 -20.08 -36.34 48.14
C LEU A 13 -20.14 -34.81 48.03
N LEU A 14 -19.00 -34.12 48.12
CA LEU A 14 -18.89 -32.66 47.88
C LEU A 14 -18.19 -32.32 46.55
N GLY A 15 -18.09 -33.28 45.63
CA GLY A 15 -17.43 -33.13 44.34
C GLY A 15 -18.31 -32.68 43.16
N CYS A 16 -19.56 -32.27 43.40
CA CYS A 16 -20.40 -31.65 42.39
C CYS A 16 -21.10 -30.44 43.00
N ASN A 17 -20.51 -29.25 42.85
CA ASN A 17 -21.28 -28.03 42.65
C ASN A 17 -20.39 -26.86 42.21
N ASP A 18 -20.85 -26.23 41.13
CA ASP A 18 -20.62 -24.83 40.74
C ASP A 18 -19.27 -24.38 40.13
N SER A 19 -18.38 -25.28 39.69
CA SER A 19 -17.24 -24.86 38.85
C SER A 19 -17.62 -24.62 37.38
N ASP A 20 -18.58 -25.36 36.83
CA ASP A 20 -18.88 -25.28 35.39
C ASP A 20 -19.73 -24.06 35.00
N LYS A 21 -20.62 -23.59 35.89
CA LYS A 21 -21.38 -22.35 35.64
C LYS A 21 -20.54 -21.08 35.81
N LYS A 22 -19.48 -21.13 36.62
CA LYS A 22 -18.60 -19.97 36.87
C LYS A 22 -17.52 -19.84 35.80
N LEU A 23 -17.05 -20.96 35.25
CA LEU A 23 -16.13 -20.96 34.10
C LEU A 23 -16.83 -20.43 32.83
N ASP A 24 -18.09 -20.81 32.59
CA ASP A 24 -18.86 -20.37 31.42
C ASP A 24 -19.30 -18.89 31.52
N LYS A 25 -19.53 -18.38 32.74
CA LYS A 25 -19.86 -16.96 32.97
C LYS A 25 -18.63 -16.05 32.85
N ASN A 26 -17.46 -16.51 33.33
CA ASN A 26 -16.19 -15.79 33.14
C ASN A 26 -15.69 -15.85 31.70
N LEU A 27 -15.90 -16.96 30.98
CA LEU A 27 -15.62 -17.02 29.53
C LEU A 27 -16.58 -16.15 28.74
N LYS A 28 -17.88 -16.12 29.07
CA LYS A 28 -18.83 -15.19 28.44
C LYS A 28 -18.52 -13.72 28.76
N GLU A 29 -18.13 -13.36 29.98
CA GLU A 29 -17.68 -11.99 30.28
C GLU A 29 -16.35 -11.64 29.60
N VAL A 30 -15.43 -12.59 29.39
CA VAL A 30 -14.19 -12.37 28.64
C VAL A 30 -14.47 -12.26 27.13
N PHE A 31 -15.42 -13.03 26.59
CA PHE A 31 -15.87 -12.91 25.20
C PHE A 31 -16.75 -11.67 24.96
N GLU A 32 -17.56 -11.24 25.94
CA GLU A 32 -18.36 -10.00 25.87
C GLU A 32 -17.52 -8.75 26.11
N LYS A 33 -16.47 -8.80 26.95
CA LYS A 33 -15.47 -7.71 27.07
C LYS A 33 -14.45 -7.65 25.92
N SER A 34 -14.35 -8.69 25.08
CA SER A 34 -13.58 -8.63 23.82
C SER A 34 -14.38 -8.07 22.64
N LYS A 35 -15.66 -7.75 22.82
CA LYS A 35 -16.27 -6.68 22.04
C LYS A 35 -15.78 -5.35 22.62
N GLU A 36 -14.48 -5.10 22.51
CA GLU A 36 -14.08 -3.73 22.22
C GLU A 36 -14.94 -3.35 21.03
N GLU A 37 -15.87 -2.41 21.23
CA GLU A 37 -16.35 -1.61 20.12
C GLU A 37 -15.12 -1.29 19.32
N LYS A 38 -15.00 -1.88 18.12
CA LYS A 38 -14.02 -1.43 17.16
C LYS A 38 -14.37 0.04 17.01
N LYS A 39 -13.66 0.91 17.73
CA LYS A 39 -13.70 2.36 17.52
C LYS A 39 -13.74 2.48 16.01
N PRO A 40 -14.77 3.11 15.43
CA PRO A 40 -14.91 3.17 13.99
C PRO A 40 -13.54 3.60 13.49
N ARG A 41 -12.81 2.70 12.81
CA ARG A 41 -11.44 2.98 12.35
C ARG A 41 -11.57 4.34 11.69
N ASP A 42 -10.87 5.35 12.22
CA ASP A 42 -10.94 6.71 11.70
C ASP A 42 -10.95 6.60 10.19
N LYS A 43 -12.09 6.93 9.55
CA LYS A 43 -12.26 6.70 8.12
C LYS A 43 -11.11 7.42 7.46
N PHE A 44 -10.25 6.70 6.74
CA PHE A 44 -9.12 7.31 6.04
C PHE A 44 -9.69 8.43 5.15
N PRO A 45 -9.45 9.71 5.47
CA PRO A 45 -10.18 10.78 4.81
C PRO A 45 -9.62 10.91 3.41
N THR A 46 -10.51 10.80 2.42
CA THR A 46 -10.16 10.94 1.01
C THR A 46 -10.25 12.40 0.60
N TYR A 47 -9.14 13.00 0.16
CA TYR A 47 -9.12 14.39 -0.28
C TYR A 47 -7.99 14.71 -1.27
N ILE A 48 -8.19 15.82 -2.00
CA ILE A 48 -7.14 16.54 -2.70
C ILE A 48 -7.06 17.98 -2.17
N LYS A 49 -5.85 18.46 -1.93
CA LYS A 49 -5.57 19.84 -1.53
C LYS A 49 -4.60 20.47 -2.51
N ILE A 50 -5.06 21.51 -3.22
CA ILE A 50 -4.17 22.40 -3.97
C ILE A 50 -3.64 23.45 -3.01
N ASP A 51 -2.32 23.48 -2.83
CA ASP A 51 -1.67 24.33 -1.85
C ASP A 51 -0.70 25.29 -2.53
N THR A 52 -0.98 26.59 -2.37
CA THR A 52 -0.21 27.70 -2.97
C THR A 52 1.11 27.96 -2.26
N PHE A 53 1.23 27.52 -1.01
CA PHE A 53 2.44 27.65 -0.19
C PHE A 53 3.21 26.35 -0.10
N TYR A 54 2.80 25.32 -0.84
CA TYR A 54 3.50 24.05 -0.85
C TYR A 54 4.88 24.22 -1.45
N THR A 55 5.90 24.09 -0.61
CA THR A 55 7.29 24.13 -1.04
C THR A 55 7.68 22.80 -1.65
N LYS A 56 8.46 22.86 -2.72
CA LYS A 56 9.06 21.70 -3.38
C LYS A 56 9.79 20.81 -2.36
N PRO A 57 9.41 19.53 -2.18
CA PRO A 57 10.15 18.58 -1.34
C PRO A 57 11.66 18.54 -1.68
N SER A 58 12.51 18.27 -0.68
CA SER A 58 13.96 18.11 -0.89
C SER A 58 14.31 16.78 -1.58
N HIS A 59 13.46 15.77 -1.42
CA HIS A 59 13.62 14.45 -2.02
C HIS A 59 12.36 14.11 -2.83
N PHE A 60 12.58 13.65 -4.06
CA PHE A 60 11.57 13.09 -4.96
C PHE A 60 11.98 11.68 -5.31
N ASN A 61 11.07 10.94 -5.95
CA ASN A 61 11.38 9.67 -6.60
C ASN A 61 11.59 8.51 -5.63
N ASP A 62 11.14 8.64 -4.38
CA ASP A 62 11.06 7.53 -3.43
C ASP A 62 9.61 7.31 -3.00
N LEU A 63 9.22 6.04 -2.93
CA LEU A 63 7.96 5.57 -2.37
C LEU A 63 8.24 4.83 -1.07
N ILE A 64 7.42 5.08 -0.07
CA ILE A 64 7.35 4.26 1.13
C ILE A 64 6.14 3.35 0.98
N VAL A 65 6.36 2.05 0.91
CA VAL A 65 5.33 1.01 0.80
C VAL A 65 5.31 0.19 2.07
N GLY A 66 4.15 -0.27 2.52
CA GLY A 66 4.11 -1.06 3.74
C GLY A 66 2.71 -1.25 4.27
N ASN A 67 2.65 -1.59 5.55
CA ASN A 67 1.42 -1.68 6.33
C ASN A 67 1.54 -0.78 7.57
N SER A 68 0.69 -1.01 8.58
CA SER A 68 0.73 -0.23 9.81
C SER A 68 1.92 -0.56 10.73
N LYS A 69 2.66 -1.63 10.47
CA LYS A 69 3.75 -2.13 11.33
C LYS A 69 5.13 -2.01 10.68
N VAL A 70 5.22 -2.34 9.40
CA VAL A 70 6.49 -2.37 8.66
C VAL A 70 6.35 -1.60 7.36
N SER A 71 7.46 -1.01 6.92
CA SER A 71 7.53 -0.27 5.68
C SER A 71 8.90 -0.41 5.02
N ASP A 72 8.89 -0.31 3.70
CA ASP A 72 10.03 -0.38 2.81
C ASP A 72 10.07 0.80 1.86
N SER A 73 11.24 1.06 1.29
CA SER A 73 11.44 2.11 0.30
C SER A 73 11.61 1.52 -1.10
N LEU A 74 10.98 2.14 -2.09
CA LEU A 74 11.13 1.85 -3.51
C LEU A 74 11.55 3.11 -4.26
N SER A 75 12.54 3.00 -5.14
CA SER A 75 12.80 4.06 -6.11
C SER A 75 11.68 4.14 -7.14
N SER A 76 11.32 5.34 -7.55
CA SER A 76 10.26 5.61 -8.50
C SER A 76 10.65 6.74 -9.45
N ALA A 77 9.83 7.02 -10.46
CA ALA A 77 9.87 8.31 -11.11
C ALA A 77 8.48 8.76 -11.52
N CYS A 78 8.31 10.07 -11.62
CA CYS A 78 7.05 10.68 -11.97
C CYS A 78 7.08 11.31 -13.37
N SER A 79 6.03 11.06 -14.14
CA SER A 79 5.77 11.65 -15.46
C SER A 79 4.37 12.25 -15.44
N CYS A 80 4.16 13.35 -16.16
CA CYS A 80 2.85 13.99 -16.20
C CYS A 80 2.51 14.45 -17.62
N ASP A 81 1.22 14.35 -17.95
CA ASP A 81 0.67 14.75 -19.24
C ASP A 81 -0.51 15.71 -18.99
N ASN A 82 -0.52 16.84 -19.69
CA ASN A 82 -1.53 17.88 -19.52
C ASN A 82 -2.42 18.01 -20.75
N ASN A 83 -3.71 18.19 -20.49
CA ASN A 83 -4.68 18.56 -21.51
C ASN A 83 -5.31 19.90 -21.12
N VAL A 84 -4.76 20.97 -21.71
CA VAL A 84 -5.21 22.36 -21.47
C VAL A 84 -6.67 22.55 -21.89
N LYS A 85 -7.10 21.93 -22.99
CA LYS A 85 -8.47 22.09 -23.50
C LYS A 85 -9.52 21.53 -22.53
N ASN A 86 -9.15 20.46 -21.80
CA ASN A 86 -10.04 19.78 -20.88
C ASN A 86 -9.75 20.10 -19.40
N ASN A 87 -8.87 21.07 -19.12
CA ASN A 87 -8.38 21.36 -17.77
C ASN A 87 -8.04 20.10 -16.99
N SER A 88 -7.25 19.22 -17.60
CA SER A 88 -6.84 17.98 -16.94
C SER A 88 -5.33 17.79 -16.92
N ILE A 89 -4.87 17.07 -15.90
CA ILE A 89 -3.49 16.60 -15.75
C ILE A 89 -3.51 15.15 -15.29
N LYS A 90 -2.77 14.31 -16.00
CA LYS A 90 -2.47 12.94 -15.60
C LYS A 90 -1.10 12.91 -14.94
N ILE A 91 -1.01 12.29 -13.78
CA ILE A 91 0.20 12.10 -13.00
C ILE A 91 0.42 10.59 -12.92
N GLN A 92 1.57 10.12 -13.39
CA GLN A 92 1.94 8.72 -13.38
C GLN A 92 3.27 8.54 -12.67
N ILE A 93 3.23 7.84 -11.54
CA ILE A 93 4.40 7.43 -10.78
C ILE A 93 4.69 5.98 -11.11
N LYS A 94 5.92 5.70 -11.51
CA LYS A 94 6.38 4.42 -12.01
C LYS A 94 7.42 3.86 -11.05
N THR A 95 7.35 2.58 -10.73
CA THR A 95 8.37 1.87 -9.95
C THR A 95 8.47 0.44 -10.44
N ALA A 96 9.48 -0.28 -9.95
CA ALA A 96 9.77 -1.64 -10.34
C ALA A 96 10.05 -2.49 -9.10
N ILE A 97 9.56 -3.72 -9.14
CA ILE A 97 9.81 -4.73 -8.12
C ILE A 97 10.47 -5.92 -8.82
N PRO A 98 11.62 -6.40 -8.38
CA PRO A 98 12.28 -7.52 -9.05
C PRO A 98 11.49 -8.82 -8.90
N THR A 99 11.96 -9.87 -9.57
CA THR A 99 11.38 -11.21 -9.44
C THR A 99 11.37 -11.73 -8.00
N LYS A 100 10.47 -12.67 -7.71
CA LYS A 100 10.36 -13.23 -6.35
C LYS A 100 11.64 -13.94 -5.92
N ASN A 101 12.26 -14.66 -6.87
CA ASN A 101 13.57 -15.26 -6.67
C ASN A 101 14.61 -14.22 -6.28
N LYS A 102 14.68 -13.08 -6.98
CA LYS A 102 15.62 -12.02 -6.64
C LYS A 102 15.29 -11.39 -5.28
N LEU A 103 14.02 -11.13 -4.96
CA LEU A 103 13.60 -10.64 -3.64
C LEU A 103 14.09 -11.52 -2.49
N ASN A 104 14.02 -12.85 -2.64
CA ASN A 104 14.46 -13.81 -1.62
C ASN A 104 15.98 -13.78 -1.36
N THR A 105 16.77 -13.22 -2.28
CA THR A 105 18.23 -13.09 -2.14
C THR A 105 18.66 -11.74 -1.57
N LEU A 106 17.73 -10.81 -1.37
CA LEU A 106 18.04 -9.46 -0.89
C LEU A 106 18.28 -9.44 0.63
N PRO A 107 19.05 -8.45 1.13
CA PRO A 107 19.15 -8.17 2.55
C PRO A 107 17.77 -8.00 3.18
N LYS A 108 17.62 -8.49 4.41
CA LYS A 108 16.42 -8.23 5.22
C LYS A 108 16.40 -6.81 5.77
N ASP A 109 17.57 -6.19 5.93
CA ASP A 109 17.68 -4.79 6.32
C ASP A 109 17.12 -3.87 5.23
N HIS A 110 16.29 -2.91 5.64
CA HIS A 110 15.57 -2.02 4.75
C HIS A 110 16.49 -1.07 3.98
N VAL A 111 17.55 -0.57 4.62
CA VAL A 111 18.48 0.39 4.04
C VAL A 111 19.36 -0.31 3.01
N ASP A 112 19.90 -1.47 3.34
CA ASP A 112 20.73 -2.25 2.42
C ASP A 112 19.93 -2.76 1.22
N ARG A 113 18.69 -3.20 1.45
CA ARG A 113 17.78 -3.60 0.36
C ARG A 113 17.47 -2.43 -0.56
N TYR A 114 17.12 -1.26 -0.02
CA TYR A 114 16.93 -0.05 -0.83
C TYR A 114 18.20 0.28 -1.61
N ASN A 115 19.37 0.26 -0.97
CA ASN A 115 20.64 0.55 -1.63
C ASN A 115 21.02 -0.44 -2.75
N LYS A 116 20.57 -1.69 -2.69
CA LYS A 116 20.74 -2.67 -3.79
C LYS A 116 19.73 -2.48 -4.92
N LEU A 117 18.55 -1.95 -4.60
CA LEU A 117 17.46 -1.78 -5.56
C LEU A 117 17.39 -0.36 -6.14
N LYS A 118 18.05 0.62 -5.53
CA LYS A 118 18.15 1.98 -6.05
C LYS A 118 18.79 1.90 -7.44
N GLY A 119 18.11 2.44 -8.45
CA GLY A 119 18.55 2.36 -9.84
C GLY A 119 17.99 1.20 -10.65
N LEU A 120 17.22 0.26 -10.07
CA LEU A 120 16.36 -0.63 -10.88
C LEU A 120 15.40 0.16 -11.78
N TYR A 121 15.10 1.40 -11.37
CA TYR A 121 14.34 2.35 -12.14
C TYR A 121 15.24 3.55 -12.47
N THR A 122 16.04 3.45 -13.54
CA THR A 122 16.50 4.64 -14.25
C THR A 122 15.54 4.92 -15.40
N PRO A 123 15.11 6.17 -15.61
CA PRO A 123 14.24 6.59 -16.73
C PRO A 123 14.76 6.22 -18.13
N SER A 124 16.03 5.84 -18.22
CA SER A 124 16.77 5.48 -19.44
C SER A 124 16.96 3.98 -19.66
N LEU A 125 16.46 3.10 -18.78
CA LEU A 125 16.58 1.66 -19.02
C LEU A 125 15.67 1.27 -20.16
N ASN A 126 16.29 0.79 -21.24
CA ASN A 126 15.63 0.10 -22.32
C ASN A 126 14.89 -1.09 -21.70
N PRO A 127 13.56 -1.04 -21.54
CA PRO A 127 12.88 -1.94 -20.62
C PRO A 127 12.61 -3.32 -21.25
N LEU A 128 13.28 -3.61 -22.38
CA LEU A 128 13.34 -4.88 -23.14
C LEU A 128 14.21 -5.96 -22.47
N SER A 129 14.51 -5.84 -21.18
CA SER A 129 15.29 -6.85 -20.44
C SER A 129 14.97 -6.90 -18.94
N PHE A 130 13.93 -6.20 -18.50
CA PHE A 130 13.60 -6.15 -17.07
C PHE A 130 12.77 -7.36 -16.67
N GLU A 131 13.31 -8.19 -15.78
CA GLU A 131 12.58 -9.27 -15.13
C GLU A 131 12.02 -8.83 -13.76
N GLY A 132 10.70 -8.88 -13.62
CA GLY A 132 9.98 -8.51 -12.41
C GLY A 132 8.61 -7.90 -12.71
N GLN A 133 8.18 -6.98 -11.85
CA GLN A 133 6.93 -6.24 -11.97
C GLN A 133 7.18 -4.76 -12.18
N LEU A 134 6.59 -4.19 -13.23
CA LEU A 134 6.38 -2.77 -13.38
C LEU A 134 5.10 -2.37 -12.64
N LYS A 135 5.18 -1.38 -11.76
CA LYS A 135 4.07 -0.86 -10.97
C LYS A 135 3.85 0.61 -11.28
N TYR A 136 2.60 1.00 -11.40
CA TYR A 136 2.18 2.35 -11.73
C TYR A 136 1.14 2.85 -10.75
N ILE A 137 1.25 4.10 -10.32
CA ILE A 137 0.23 4.83 -9.59
C ILE A 137 -0.20 5.98 -10.49
N ASN A 138 -1.47 6.00 -10.85
CA ASN A 138 -2.04 7.00 -11.76
C ASN A 138 -3.07 7.85 -11.01
N PHE A 139 -2.92 9.17 -11.13
CA PHE A 139 -3.94 10.14 -10.78
C PHE A 139 -4.32 10.92 -12.03
N GLU A 140 -5.61 11.03 -12.32
CA GLU A 140 -6.15 11.93 -13.32
C GLU A 140 -6.93 13.01 -12.60
N LEU A 141 -6.45 14.24 -12.72
CA LEU A 141 -7.11 15.41 -12.17
C LEU A 141 -7.83 16.17 -13.26
N LYS A 142 -9.08 16.55 -13.02
CA LYS A 142 -9.87 17.43 -13.88
C LYS A 142 -10.46 18.54 -13.03
N ASP A 143 -10.33 19.78 -13.48
CA ASP A 143 -10.83 20.96 -12.75
C ASP A 143 -10.42 20.94 -11.26
N SER A 144 -9.14 20.61 -10.99
CA SER A 144 -8.56 20.53 -9.65
C SER A 144 -9.09 19.43 -8.73
N THR A 145 -9.92 18.51 -9.26
CA THR A 145 -10.48 17.36 -8.53
C THR A 145 -9.94 16.05 -9.08
N VAL A 146 -9.95 14.98 -8.29
CA VAL A 146 -9.55 13.65 -8.75
C VAL A 146 -10.70 13.03 -9.55
N LEU A 147 -10.51 12.91 -10.86
CA LEU A 147 -11.44 12.20 -11.75
C LEU A 147 -11.24 10.68 -11.63
N LYS A 148 -9.99 10.23 -11.58
CA LYS A 148 -9.64 8.81 -11.52
C LYS A 148 -8.35 8.62 -10.75
N ALA A 149 -8.31 7.59 -9.91
CA ALA A 149 -7.10 7.10 -9.29
C ALA A 149 -7.04 5.59 -9.44
N ASN A 150 -5.90 5.05 -9.89
CA ASN A 150 -5.72 3.61 -10.03
C ASN A 150 -4.26 3.22 -9.83
N VAL A 151 -4.06 1.95 -9.50
CA VAL A 151 -2.76 1.30 -9.57
C VAL A 151 -2.78 0.24 -10.67
N ILE A 152 -1.68 0.13 -11.40
CA ILE A 152 -1.50 -0.87 -12.46
C ILE A 152 -0.24 -1.67 -12.16
N SER A 153 -0.28 -2.96 -12.45
CA SER A 153 0.85 -3.88 -12.37
C SER A 153 0.98 -4.64 -13.68
N ARG A 154 2.21 -4.77 -14.17
CA ARG A 154 2.58 -5.66 -15.28
C ARG A 154 3.77 -6.50 -14.85
N SER A 155 3.72 -7.81 -14.97
CA SER A 155 4.74 -8.76 -14.47
C SER A 155 5.29 -9.63 -15.59
N THR A 156 6.59 -9.96 -15.54
CA THR A 156 7.18 -11.06 -16.32
C THR A 156 6.84 -12.42 -15.74
N GLU A 157 6.61 -12.50 -14.43
CA GLU A 157 6.33 -13.75 -13.72
C GLU A 157 4.83 -13.88 -13.43
N LEU A 158 4.22 -14.99 -13.83
CA LEU A 158 2.84 -15.35 -13.44
C LEU A 158 2.71 -15.63 -11.94
N GLU A 159 3.82 -15.80 -11.22
CA GLU A 159 3.86 -16.06 -9.78
C GLU A 159 3.23 -14.94 -8.93
N TYR A 160 3.12 -13.72 -9.49
CA TYR A 160 2.44 -12.60 -8.85
C TYR A 160 0.95 -12.59 -9.20
N ASN A 161 0.15 -13.29 -8.40
CA ASN A 161 -1.32 -13.36 -8.49
C ASN A 161 -1.90 -14.04 -9.75
N GLY A 162 -1.11 -14.86 -10.47
CA GLY A 162 -1.58 -15.64 -11.62
C GLY A 162 -1.97 -14.80 -12.84
N LYS A 163 -1.69 -13.49 -12.81
CA LYS A 163 -1.99 -12.54 -13.88
C LYS A 163 -0.76 -11.69 -14.13
N ASP A 164 -0.35 -11.65 -15.38
CA ASP A 164 0.75 -10.82 -15.85
C ASP A 164 0.35 -9.33 -15.97
N PHE A 165 -0.94 -9.00 -16.00
CA PHE A 165 -1.46 -7.63 -15.92
C PHE A 165 -2.62 -7.50 -14.91
N LYS A 166 -2.60 -6.42 -14.14
CA LYS A 166 -3.65 -6.11 -13.15
C LYS A 166 -3.84 -4.60 -13.00
N LYS A 167 -5.08 -4.18 -12.73
CA LYS A 167 -5.44 -2.80 -12.46
C LYS A 167 -6.50 -2.75 -11.37
N ASP A 168 -6.28 -1.89 -10.39
CA ASP A 168 -7.23 -1.64 -9.30
C ASP A 168 -7.53 -0.14 -9.17
N THR A 169 -8.78 0.18 -8.86
CA THR A 169 -9.19 1.55 -8.55
C THR A 169 -8.81 1.92 -7.12
N VAL A 170 -8.32 3.15 -6.92
CA VAL A 170 -7.96 3.69 -5.61
C VAL A 170 -9.05 4.62 -5.13
N ASN A 171 -9.78 4.21 -4.10
CA ASN A 171 -10.87 4.99 -3.50
C ASN A 171 -10.44 5.75 -2.22
N GLN A 172 -9.26 5.42 -1.69
CA GLN A 172 -8.72 5.99 -0.46
C GLN A 172 -7.39 6.67 -0.77
N TYR A 173 -7.42 8.00 -0.87
CA TYR A 173 -6.25 8.81 -1.19
C TYR A 173 -6.22 10.14 -0.43
N GLN A 174 -5.03 10.59 -0.08
CA GLN A 174 -4.73 11.94 0.37
C GLN A 174 -3.70 12.49 -0.60
N ILE A 175 -4.02 13.58 -1.27
CA ILE A 175 -3.11 14.20 -2.24
C ILE A 175 -2.96 15.67 -1.87
N LYS A 176 -1.72 16.11 -1.69
CA LYS A 176 -1.40 17.53 -1.56
C LYS A 176 -0.50 17.91 -2.72
N ILE A 177 -0.92 18.89 -3.50
CA ILE A 177 -0.28 19.25 -4.75
C ILE A 177 -0.01 20.75 -4.81
N SER A 178 1.16 21.12 -5.33
CA SER A 178 1.52 22.50 -5.61
C SER A 178 0.46 23.16 -6.49
N ARG A 179 0.21 24.45 -6.33
CA ARG A 179 -0.56 25.21 -7.33
C ARG A 179 0.04 25.01 -8.72
N PHE A 180 -0.80 24.66 -9.69
CA PHE A 180 -0.37 24.49 -11.08
C PHE A 180 -1.30 25.24 -12.05
N LYS A 181 -0.80 25.47 -13.26
CA LYS A 181 -1.61 25.89 -14.41
C LYS A 181 -1.57 24.75 -15.42
N TYR A 182 -2.70 24.43 -16.05
CA TYR A 182 -2.78 23.30 -16.98
C TYR A 182 -1.83 23.40 -18.17
N HIS A 183 -1.39 24.60 -18.55
CA HIS A 183 -0.38 24.76 -19.61
C HIS A 183 1.07 24.51 -19.16
N ASN A 184 1.33 24.26 -17.86
CA ASN A 184 2.68 24.04 -17.34
C ASN A 184 2.71 22.86 -16.36
N ALA A 185 2.76 21.64 -16.90
CA ALA A 185 2.85 20.40 -16.13
C ALA A 185 4.21 20.20 -15.44
N SER A 186 5.28 20.78 -16.01
CA SER A 186 6.68 20.58 -15.58
C SER A 186 7.03 21.05 -14.16
N ARG A 187 6.14 21.83 -13.55
CA ARG A 187 6.31 22.41 -12.21
C ARG A 187 5.30 21.88 -11.20
N VAL A 188 4.57 20.83 -11.56
CA VAL A 188 3.63 20.18 -10.64
C VAL A 188 4.42 19.22 -9.75
N TYR A 189 4.31 19.38 -8.44
CA TYR A 189 4.87 18.48 -7.46
C TYR A 189 3.91 18.33 -6.28
N GLY A 190 4.05 17.25 -5.54
CA GLY A 190 3.12 16.92 -4.49
C GLY A 190 3.61 15.81 -3.59
N GLU A 191 2.80 15.52 -2.59
CA GLU A 191 2.87 14.32 -1.78
C GLU A 191 1.53 13.61 -1.82
N PHE A 192 1.58 12.31 -1.62
CA PHE A 192 0.38 11.51 -1.55
C PHE A 192 0.51 10.39 -0.53
N LYS A 193 -0.66 9.93 -0.10
CA LYS A 193 -0.85 8.68 0.62
C LYS A 193 -2.07 7.98 0.04
N ILE A 194 -1.92 6.73 -0.37
CA ILE A 194 -3.02 5.91 -0.85
C ILE A 194 -3.10 4.60 -0.07
N ILE A 195 -4.31 4.06 -0.01
CA ILE A 195 -4.57 2.71 0.50
C ILE A 195 -5.12 1.88 -0.65
N VAL A 196 -4.50 0.73 -0.87
CA VAL A 196 -4.87 -0.25 -1.90
C VAL A 196 -5.39 -1.53 -1.23
N GLN A 197 -6.22 -2.28 -1.95
CA GLN A 197 -6.81 -3.53 -1.43
C GLN A 197 -5.82 -4.69 -1.47
N GLU A 198 -4.95 -4.72 -2.47
CA GLU A 198 -3.91 -5.74 -2.64
C GLU A 198 -2.52 -5.14 -2.48
N GLY A 199 -1.55 -5.97 -2.07
CA GLY A 199 -0.17 -5.55 -1.87
C GLY A 199 0.44 -4.91 -3.12
N PHE A 200 1.06 -3.75 -2.93
CA PHE A 200 1.75 -3.01 -3.98
C PHE A 200 3.27 -3.18 -3.91
N GLY A 201 3.81 -3.34 -2.70
CA GLY A 201 5.25 -3.42 -2.42
C GLY A 201 5.84 -4.83 -2.50
N PHE A 202 6.91 -5.07 -1.73
CA PHE A 202 7.60 -6.36 -1.71
C PHE A 202 6.77 -7.47 -1.07
N ASN A 203 5.87 -7.11 -0.15
CA ASN A 203 5.05 -8.05 0.59
C ASN A 203 3.59 -7.96 0.16
N PRO A 204 2.84 -9.09 0.20
CA PRO A 204 1.41 -9.10 -0.13
C PRO A 204 0.54 -8.17 0.73
N ASN A 205 1.02 -7.78 1.91
CA ASN A 205 0.32 -6.89 2.84
C ASN A 205 0.77 -5.42 2.75
N ASP A 206 1.65 -5.06 1.80
CA ASP A 206 2.10 -3.68 1.57
C ASP A 206 0.99 -2.87 0.89
N THR A 207 0.00 -2.46 1.68
CA THR A 207 -1.27 -1.87 1.26
C THR A 207 -1.33 -0.35 1.44
N ILE A 208 -0.36 0.23 2.15
CA ILE A 208 -0.22 1.67 2.36
C ILE A 208 0.96 2.15 1.54
N ILE A 209 0.73 3.12 0.67
CA ILE A 209 1.76 3.71 -0.19
C ILE A 209 1.80 5.21 0.09
N ARG A 210 2.99 5.73 0.38
CA ARG A 210 3.27 7.16 0.55
C ARG A 210 4.38 7.56 -0.39
N GLY A 211 4.37 8.80 -0.86
CA GLY A 211 5.49 9.30 -1.66
C GLY A 211 5.38 10.78 -1.96
N SER A 212 6.49 11.34 -2.43
CA SER A 212 6.56 12.65 -3.06
C SER A 212 6.81 12.49 -4.55
N PHE A 213 6.27 13.40 -5.34
CA PHE A 213 6.47 13.40 -6.79
C PHE A 213 6.78 14.79 -7.30
N GLN A 214 7.59 14.84 -8.35
CA GLN A 214 7.79 16.01 -9.19
C GLN A 214 7.58 15.57 -10.64
N CYS A 215 6.64 16.21 -11.33
CA CYS A 215 6.40 15.96 -12.73
C CYS A 215 7.65 16.27 -13.56
N MET A 216 8.19 15.25 -14.22
CA MET A 216 9.15 15.40 -15.29
C MET A 216 8.40 15.52 -16.63
N ASN A 217 8.99 16.20 -17.62
CA ASN A 217 8.46 16.32 -18.99
C ASN A 217 8.64 15.02 -19.80
N TRP A 218 8.31 13.88 -19.20
CA TRP A 218 8.36 12.58 -19.85
C TRP A 218 6.95 12.12 -20.20
N LYS A 219 6.86 11.36 -21.29
CA LYS A 219 5.60 10.78 -21.73
C LYS A 219 5.10 9.77 -20.69
N ILE A 220 3.82 9.85 -20.36
CA ILE A 220 3.14 8.80 -19.58
C ILE A 220 2.91 7.56 -20.47
N ASN A 221 2.92 6.39 -19.85
CA ASN A 221 2.55 5.15 -20.53
C ASN A 221 1.03 4.98 -20.46
N GLU A 222 0.40 4.81 -21.62
CA GLU A 222 -1.02 4.47 -21.69
C GLU A 222 -1.27 3.04 -21.19
N GLU A 223 -2.44 2.80 -20.63
CA GLU A 223 -2.82 1.51 -20.04
C GLU A 223 -2.62 0.34 -21.02
N GLU A 224 -3.05 0.50 -22.27
CA GLU A 224 -2.90 -0.53 -23.31
C GLU A 224 -1.42 -0.80 -23.65
N SER A 225 -0.58 0.24 -23.62
CA SER A 225 0.87 0.08 -23.79
C SER A 225 1.52 -0.64 -22.61
N ILE A 226 1.03 -0.43 -21.38
CA ILE A 226 1.49 -1.16 -20.20
C ILE A 226 1.05 -2.62 -20.27
N LYS A 227 -0.20 -2.87 -20.69
CA LYS A 227 -0.77 -4.21 -20.82
C LYS A 227 -0.04 -5.06 -21.85
N ASN A 228 0.27 -4.47 -23.01
CA ASN A 228 0.98 -5.13 -24.10
C ASN A 228 2.50 -4.94 -24.03
N TYR A 229 3.01 -4.49 -22.87
CA TYR A 229 4.43 -4.26 -22.68
C TYR A 229 5.19 -5.58 -22.89
N LYS A 230 6.11 -5.58 -23.86
CA LYS A 230 7.02 -6.68 -24.13
C LYS A 230 8.28 -6.47 -23.31
N PHE A 231 8.52 -7.38 -22.40
CA PHE A 231 9.76 -7.46 -21.64
C PHE A 231 10.89 -8.00 -22.50
#